data_AF-A0AAD9NAB2-F1
#
_entry.id   AF-A0AAD9NAB2-F1
#
_cell.length_a   1.000
_cell.length_b   1.000
_cell.length_c   1.000
_cell.angle_alpha   90.00
_cell.angle_beta   90.00
_cell.angle_gamma   90.00
#
_symmetry.space_group_name_H-M   'P 1'
#
loop_
_entity.id
_entity.type
_entity.pdbx_description
1 polymer ?
#
loop_
_entity_poly.entity_id
_entity_poly.type
_entity_poly.pdbx_seq_one_letter_code
_entity_poly.pdbx_strand_id
1 'polypeptide(L)'
;MKSASWSESSKLVAVVIDEMALKEGLSYDKGRDLIEGFIPAGKQLANHALVHMVRGLTEKWKQAVGYFLSSGPISAADIKVHLLECITRFKDVGLKVVVIIVDQGSNNRNLFQSLLRCTIDKPFFVYNNNKVILLYDPSHLLKKEVSHTAIFINTFDKLFNRFNSCRLSSGAQMEYALSETSGHLEFLQKMLPWIRSVKSKGN
;
A
#
# COMPACT_ATOMS: atom_id res chain seq x y z
N MET A 1 13.83 7.97 13.59
CA MET A 1 14.16 8.62 12.30
C MET A 1 14.48 10.08 12.56
N LYS A 2 15.57 10.63 12.02
CA LYS A 2 15.91 12.07 12.18
C LYS A 2 15.51 12.80 10.89
N SER A 3 14.36 13.50 10.90
CA SER A 3 13.82 14.20 9.72
C SER A 3 13.94 15.73 9.79
N ALA A 4 14.55 16.27 10.84
CA ALA A 4 14.60 17.71 11.12
C ALA A 4 15.24 18.54 9.99
N SER A 5 16.26 17.99 9.31
CA SER A 5 16.96 18.67 8.21
C SER A 5 16.29 18.53 6.85
N TRP A 6 15.18 17.81 6.76
CA TRP A 6 14.50 17.55 5.48
C TRP A 6 13.67 18.76 5.05
N SER A 7 13.49 18.92 3.75
CA SER A 7 12.55 19.88 3.20
C SER A 7 11.10 19.52 3.57
N GLU A 8 10.19 20.48 3.51
CA GLU A 8 8.77 20.24 3.84
C GLU A 8 8.11 19.20 2.92
N SER A 9 8.51 19.13 1.65
CA SER A 9 8.00 18.12 0.72
C SER A 9 8.52 16.72 1.07
N SER A 10 9.79 16.60 1.45
CA SER A 10 10.41 15.31 1.83
C SER A 10 9.86 14.76 3.17
N LYS A 11 9.21 15.60 3.99
CA LYS A 11 8.54 15.20 5.24
C LYS A 11 7.13 14.62 5.02
N LEU A 12 6.60 14.67 3.80
CA LEU A 12 5.30 14.10 3.47
C LEU A 12 5.40 12.58 3.35
N VAL A 13 4.59 11.86 4.12
CA VAL A 13 4.62 10.39 4.18
C VAL A 13 3.24 9.76 4.04
N ALA A 14 3.25 8.53 3.53
CA ALA A 14 2.15 7.58 3.59
C ALA A 14 2.39 6.57 4.71
N VAL A 15 1.32 6.11 5.35
CA VAL A 15 1.36 4.92 6.21
C VAL A 15 0.55 3.83 5.53
N VAL A 16 1.18 2.68 5.33
CA VAL A 16 0.56 1.47 4.82
C VAL A 16 0.36 0.52 5.99
N ILE A 17 -0.86 0.01 6.14
CA ILE A 17 -1.22 -0.95 7.18
C ILE A 17 -1.70 -2.22 6.51
N ASP A 18 -1.13 -3.33 6.92
CA ASP A 18 -1.53 -4.66 6.44
C ASP A 18 -1.49 -5.67 7.59
N GLU A 19 -2.37 -6.67 7.52
CA GLU A 19 -2.45 -7.76 8.49
C GLU A 19 -1.97 -9.05 7.82
N MET A 20 -1.06 -9.76 8.48
CA MET A 20 -0.56 -11.05 8.01
C MET A 20 -0.88 -12.15 9.01
N ALA A 21 -1.30 -13.31 8.48
CA ALA A 21 -1.41 -14.52 9.27
C ALA A 21 -0.01 -15.03 9.63
N LEU A 22 0.14 -15.47 10.87
CA LEU A 22 1.34 -16.09 11.41
C LEU A 22 1.06 -17.57 11.70
N LYS A 23 2.10 -18.39 11.58
CA LYS A 23 2.07 -19.75 12.12
C LYS A 23 2.28 -19.67 13.62
N GLU A 24 1.32 -20.20 14.37
CA GLU A 24 1.46 -20.35 15.82
C GLU A 24 2.68 -21.22 16.16
N GLY A 25 3.44 -20.79 17.15
CA GLY A 25 4.61 -21.51 17.60
C GLY A 25 5.30 -20.76 18.73
N LEU A 26 6.01 -21.52 19.56
CA LEU A 26 6.85 -20.97 20.61
C LEU A 26 8.32 -21.14 20.21
N SER A 27 9.09 -20.09 20.41
CA SER A 27 10.54 -20.11 20.24
C SER A 27 11.18 -19.54 21.50
N TYR A 28 12.28 -20.13 21.94
CA TYR A 28 13.04 -19.60 23.05
C TYR A 28 14.28 -18.88 22.53
N ASP A 29 14.32 -17.56 22.70
CA ASP A 29 15.47 -16.73 22.41
C ASP A 29 16.43 -16.76 23.61
N LYS A 30 17.51 -17.53 23.48
CA LYS A 30 18.56 -17.66 24.51
C LYS A 30 19.30 -16.35 24.79
N GLY A 31 19.42 -15.46 23.80
CA GLY A 31 20.14 -14.21 23.94
C GLY A 31 19.34 -13.16 24.72
N ARG A 32 18.01 -13.22 24.61
CA ARG A 32 17.08 -12.36 25.37
C ARG A 32 16.50 -13.03 26.62
N ASP A 33 16.78 -14.31 26.85
CA ASP A 33 16.14 -15.13 27.89
C ASP A 33 14.61 -14.97 27.86
N LEU A 34 14.03 -15.14 26.66
CA LEU A 34 12.62 -14.85 26.40
C LEU A 34 11.96 -15.95 25.57
N ILE A 35 10.75 -16.35 25.97
CA ILE A 35 9.87 -17.17 25.14
C ILE A 35 9.04 -16.25 24.25
N GLU A 36 9.23 -16.38 22.94
CA GLU A 36 8.48 -15.70 21.90
C GLU A 36 7.31 -16.54 21.42
N GLY A 37 6.30 -15.87 20.83
CA GLY A 37 5.12 -16.51 20.25
C GLY A 37 3.82 -16.24 20.99
N PHE A 38 3.88 -15.59 22.16
CA PHE A 38 2.70 -15.10 22.86
C PHE A 38 2.32 -13.68 22.46
N ILE A 39 1.03 -13.35 22.52
CA ILE A 39 0.57 -11.96 22.43
C ILE A 39 0.98 -11.18 23.69
N PRO A 40 1.24 -9.86 23.61
CA PRO A 40 1.66 -9.08 24.78
C PRO A 40 0.64 -9.08 25.95
N ALA A 41 -0.65 -9.20 25.63
CA ALA A 41 -1.74 -9.12 26.61
C ALA A 41 -2.00 -10.43 27.39
N GLY A 42 -1.29 -11.53 27.09
CA GLY A 42 -1.54 -12.80 27.78
C GLY A 42 -0.77 -13.99 27.23
N LYS A 43 -1.19 -15.20 27.62
CA LYS A 43 -0.56 -16.47 27.22
C LYS A 43 -1.16 -17.11 25.96
N GLN A 44 -1.90 -16.34 25.16
CA GLN A 44 -2.43 -16.83 23.88
C GLN A 44 -1.34 -16.75 22.81
N LEU A 45 -1.28 -17.74 21.93
CA LEU A 45 -0.33 -17.73 20.82
C LEU A 45 -0.72 -16.66 19.81
N ALA A 46 0.27 -15.90 19.34
CA ALA A 46 0.09 -14.95 18.26
C ALA A 46 -0.07 -15.72 16.94
N ASN A 47 -1.15 -15.41 16.22
CA ASN A 47 -1.43 -15.99 14.91
C ASN A 47 -1.75 -14.92 13.85
N HIS A 48 -1.76 -13.65 14.22
CA HIS A 48 -1.82 -12.52 13.29
C HIS A 48 -0.81 -11.44 13.71
N ALA A 49 -0.31 -10.69 12.73
CA ALA A 49 0.49 -9.49 12.93
C ALA A 49 -0.06 -8.36 12.07
N LEU A 50 -0.41 -7.24 12.72
CA LEU A 50 -0.68 -5.98 12.03
C LEU A 50 0.62 -5.19 11.92
N VAL A 51 1.01 -4.81 10.72
CA VAL A 51 2.26 -4.09 10.45
C VAL A 51 1.97 -2.69 9.94
N HIS A 52 2.61 -1.69 10.55
CA HIS A 52 2.62 -0.32 10.06
C HIS A 52 3.93 -0.06 9.33
N MET A 53 3.83 0.30 8.05
CA MET A 53 4.97 0.70 7.23
C MET A 53 4.81 2.16 6.81
N VAL A 54 5.84 2.97 7.02
CA VAL A 54 5.88 4.33 6.50
C VAL A 54 6.62 4.35 5.16
N ARG A 55 6.18 5.22 4.26
CA ARG A 55 6.79 5.45 2.96
C ARG A 55 6.87 6.95 2.66
N GLY A 56 8.02 7.42 2.20
CA GLY A 56 8.16 8.78 1.66
C GLY A 56 7.28 8.97 0.42
N LEU A 57 6.59 10.10 0.34
CA LEU A 57 5.76 10.42 -0.84
C LEU A 57 6.59 11.02 -1.97
N THR A 58 7.56 11.88 -1.66
CA THR A 58 8.46 12.47 -2.65
C THR A 58 9.79 11.71 -2.74
N GLU A 59 10.22 11.11 -1.64
CA GLU A 59 11.50 10.42 -1.53
C GLU A 59 11.32 8.90 -1.60
N LYS A 60 12.27 8.20 -2.24
CA LYS A 60 12.23 6.75 -2.43
C LYS A 60 12.76 5.99 -1.21
N TRP A 61 12.02 6.03 -0.10
CA TRP A 61 12.32 5.24 1.09
C TRP A 61 11.05 4.68 1.74
N LYS A 62 11.22 3.57 2.47
CA LYS A 62 10.17 2.95 3.28
C LYS A 62 10.78 2.25 4.50
N GLN A 63 10.04 2.18 5.60
CA GLN A 63 10.48 1.54 6.84
C GLN A 63 9.29 0.94 7.58
N ALA A 64 9.43 -0.28 8.11
CA ALA A 64 8.48 -0.82 9.08
C ALA A 64 8.67 -0.09 10.42
N VAL A 65 7.61 0.48 10.98
CA VAL A 65 7.67 1.35 12.17
C VAL A 65 6.95 0.77 13.39
N GLY A 66 6.12 -0.24 13.19
CA GLY A 66 5.44 -0.93 14.27
C GLY A 66 4.86 -2.25 13.77
N TYR A 67 4.80 -3.22 14.67
CA TYR A 67 4.08 -4.46 14.48
C TYR A 67 3.33 -4.78 15.77
N PHE A 68 2.12 -5.31 15.63
CA PHE A 68 1.23 -5.61 16.74
C PHE A 68 0.73 -7.04 16.57
N LEU A 69 1.04 -7.89 17.57
CA LEU A 69 0.71 -9.30 17.55
C LEU A 69 -0.63 -9.54 18.23
N SER A 70 -1.46 -10.38 17.61
CA SER A 70 -2.79 -10.73 18.12
C SER A 70 -3.11 -12.21 17.93
N SER A 71 -4.09 -12.67 18.71
CA SER A 71 -4.74 -13.97 18.55
C SER A 71 -6.09 -13.72 17.90
N GLY A 72 -6.14 -13.89 16.58
CA GLY A 72 -7.23 -13.51 15.69
C GLY A 72 -7.04 -12.12 15.08
N PRO A 73 -7.93 -11.74 14.14
CA PRO A 73 -7.88 -10.44 13.47
C PRO A 73 -8.00 -9.28 14.48
N ILE A 74 -7.25 -8.20 14.25
CA ILE A 74 -7.25 -7.06 15.19
C ILE A 74 -8.55 -6.27 15.07
N SER A 75 -9.15 -5.90 16.21
CA SER A 75 -10.39 -5.15 16.23
C SER A 75 -10.23 -3.74 15.62
N ALA A 76 -11.28 -3.20 15.02
CA ALA A 76 -11.26 -1.84 14.48
C ALA A 76 -10.90 -0.77 15.54
N ALA A 77 -11.27 -1.01 16.80
CA ALA A 77 -10.95 -0.11 17.91
C ALA A 77 -9.45 -0.13 18.23
N ASP A 78 -8.82 -1.30 18.26
CA ASP A 78 -7.39 -1.42 18.53
C ASP A 78 -6.54 -0.89 17.37
N ILE A 79 -6.95 -1.17 16.11
CA ILE A 79 -6.31 -0.57 14.92
C ILE A 79 -6.37 0.97 15.01
N LYS A 80 -7.49 1.54 15.46
CA LYS A 80 -7.61 3.00 15.66
C LYS A 80 -6.57 3.52 16.64
N VAL A 81 -6.40 2.86 17.78
CA VAL A 81 -5.43 3.27 18.81
C VAL A 81 -4.02 3.27 18.23
N HIS A 82 -3.61 2.17 17.61
CA HIS A 82 -2.29 2.04 16.99
C HIS A 82 -2.06 3.05 15.86
N LEU A 83 -3.07 3.31 15.03
CA LEU A 83 -3.01 4.28 13.93
C LEU A 83 -2.82 5.71 14.45
N LEU A 84 -3.63 6.13 15.42
CA LEU A 84 -3.56 7.50 15.95
C LEU A 84 -2.26 7.73 16.74
N GLU A 85 -1.78 6.71 17.46
CA GLU A 85 -0.47 6.74 18.10
C GLU A 85 0.66 6.88 17.06
N CYS A 86 0.60 6.11 15.98
CA CYS A 86 1.55 6.17 14.87
C CYS A 86 1.60 7.57 14.24
N ILE A 87 0.44 8.18 13.96
CA ILE A 87 0.36 9.55 13.43
C ILE A 87 0.95 10.56 14.42
N THR A 88 0.70 10.39 15.72
CA THR A 88 1.24 11.27 16.77
C THR A 88 2.76 11.20 16.80
N ARG A 89 3.33 9.99 16.86
CA ARG A 89 4.78 9.78 16.86
C ARG A 89 5.45 10.34 15.60
N PHE A 90 4.79 10.26 14.44
CA PHE A 90 5.31 10.87 13.22
C PHE A 90 5.32 12.38 13.26
N LYS A 91 4.26 12.99 13.78
CA LYS A 91 4.21 14.44 14.00
C LYS A 91 5.35 14.90 14.91
N ASP A 92 5.63 14.17 15.98
CA ASP A 92 6.67 14.52 16.96
C ASP A 92 8.09 14.51 16.36
N VAL A 93 8.34 13.66 15.34
CA VAL A 93 9.63 13.62 14.63
C VAL A 93 9.68 14.54 13.40
N GLY A 94 8.65 15.36 13.18
CA GLY A 94 8.57 16.33 12.08
C GLY A 94 8.02 15.79 10.77
N LEU A 95 7.44 14.59 10.74
CA LEU A 95 6.79 14.04 9.56
C LEU A 95 5.31 14.37 9.50
N LYS A 96 4.80 14.51 8.27
CA LYS A 96 3.39 14.76 8.01
C LYS A 96 2.77 13.57 7.29
N VAL A 97 1.94 12.82 8.01
CA VAL A 97 1.14 11.74 7.42
C VAL A 97 0.04 12.36 6.57
N VAL A 98 0.11 12.17 5.25
CA VAL A 98 -0.88 12.72 4.31
C VAL A 98 -1.94 11.68 3.97
N VAL A 99 -1.54 10.41 3.89
CA VAL A 99 -2.40 9.32 3.44
C VAL A 99 -2.17 8.05 4.24
N ILE A 100 -3.26 7.34 4.53
CA ILE A 100 -3.26 5.97 5.06
C ILE A 100 -3.75 5.04 3.96
N ILE A 101 -3.05 3.93 3.76
CA ILE A 101 -3.39 2.90 2.78
C ILE A 101 -3.63 1.59 3.52
N VAL A 102 -4.80 0.99 3.31
CA VAL A 102 -5.23 -0.26 3.96
C VAL A 102 -5.89 -1.21 2.97
N ASP A 103 -6.03 -2.48 3.32
CA ASP A 103 -6.89 -3.41 2.60
C ASP A 103 -8.40 -3.14 2.84
N GLN A 104 -9.28 -3.93 2.20
CA GLN A 104 -10.72 -3.85 2.40
C GLN A 104 -11.28 -4.81 3.46
N GLY A 105 -10.44 -5.23 4.42
CA GLY A 105 -10.85 -6.06 5.55
C GLY A 105 -12.05 -5.46 6.31
N SER A 106 -12.88 -6.30 6.90
CA SER A 106 -14.06 -5.86 7.67
C SER A 106 -13.70 -4.88 8.78
N ASN A 107 -12.61 -5.13 9.50
CA ASN A 107 -12.14 -4.27 10.59
C ASN A 107 -11.63 -2.92 10.07
N ASN A 108 -10.88 -2.90 8.97
CA ASN A 108 -10.45 -1.65 8.32
C ASN A 108 -11.66 -0.84 7.81
N ARG A 109 -12.62 -1.48 7.15
CA ARG A 109 -13.86 -0.79 6.71
C ARG A 109 -14.63 -0.21 7.89
N ASN A 110 -14.80 -0.96 8.98
CA ASN A 110 -15.45 -0.49 10.20
C ASN A 110 -14.70 0.70 10.83
N LEU A 111 -13.37 0.60 10.96
CA LEU A 111 -12.53 1.69 11.45
C LEU A 111 -12.80 2.99 10.69
N PHE A 112 -12.71 2.95 9.37
CA PHE A 112 -12.80 4.16 8.58
C PHE A 112 -14.23 4.69 8.44
N GLN A 113 -15.22 3.83 8.21
CA GLN A 113 -16.60 4.26 8.00
C GLN A 113 -17.30 4.61 9.31
N SER A 114 -17.17 3.77 10.32
CA SER A 114 -17.92 3.90 11.58
C SER A 114 -17.15 4.71 12.62
N LEU A 115 -15.85 4.42 12.83
CA LEU A 115 -15.08 5.04 13.94
C LEU A 115 -14.41 6.36 13.57
N LEU A 116 -14.05 6.57 12.29
CA LEU A 116 -13.43 7.79 11.78
C LEU A 116 -14.36 8.60 10.86
N ARG A 117 -15.55 8.06 10.53
CA ARG A 117 -16.61 8.74 9.76
C ARG A 117 -16.15 9.22 8.38
N CYS A 118 -15.28 8.45 7.73
CA CYS A 118 -14.89 8.65 6.33
C CYS A 118 -16.01 8.14 5.41
N THR A 119 -16.34 8.91 4.38
CA THR A 119 -17.31 8.55 3.33
C THR A 119 -16.66 8.68 1.95
N ILE A 120 -17.39 8.35 0.88
CA ILE A 120 -16.90 8.52 -0.50
C ILE A 120 -16.64 10.01 -0.79
N ASP A 121 -17.55 10.91 -0.40
CA ASP A 121 -17.41 12.36 -0.61
C ASP A 121 -16.42 12.99 0.38
N LYS A 122 -16.19 12.33 1.51
CA LYS A 122 -15.26 12.74 2.55
C LYS A 122 -14.31 11.60 2.89
N PRO A 123 -13.36 11.24 1.99
CA PRO A 123 -12.45 10.11 2.17
C PRO A 123 -11.26 10.50 3.06
N PHE A 124 -11.51 11.26 4.12
CA PHE A 124 -10.49 11.78 5.01
C PHE A 124 -11.06 12.04 6.41
N PHE A 125 -10.18 12.00 7.39
CA PHE A 125 -10.45 12.47 8.73
C PHE A 125 -9.43 13.55 9.12
N VAL A 126 -9.73 14.28 10.19
CA VAL A 126 -8.82 15.29 10.74
C VAL A 126 -8.40 14.83 12.13
N TYR A 127 -7.10 14.81 12.38
CA TYR A 127 -6.51 14.45 13.66
C TYR A 127 -5.30 15.34 13.93
N ASN A 128 -5.19 15.91 15.13
CA ASN A 128 -4.10 16.82 15.52
C ASN A 128 -3.85 17.99 14.53
N ASN A 129 -4.93 18.58 14.01
CA ASN A 129 -4.95 19.63 12.99
C ASN A 129 -4.33 19.21 11.64
N ASN A 130 -4.19 17.90 11.40
CA ASN A 130 -3.72 17.34 10.15
C ASN A 130 -4.87 16.58 9.46
N LYS A 131 -5.15 16.93 8.20
CA LYS A 131 -6.09 16.20 7.35
C LYS A 131 -5.38 14.98 6.78
N VAL A 132 -5.91 13.80 7.05
CA VAL A 132 -5.35 12.51 6.62
C VAL A 132 -6.33 11.83 5.69
N ILE A 133 -5.88 11.56 4.46
CA ILE A 133 -6.66 10.90 3.41
C ILE A 133 -6.63 9.39 3.63
N LEU A 134 -7.74 8.73 3.38
CA LEU A 134 -7.83 7.27 3.33
C LEU A 134 -7.82 6.80 1.87
N LEU A 135 -6.99 5.82 1.58
CA LEU A 135 -7.06 5.04 0.34
C LEU A 135 -7.14 3.54 0.68
N TYR A 136 -7.97 2.82 -0.06
CA TYR A 136 -7.88 1.37 -0.09
C TYR A 136 -6.80 0.95 -1.08
N ASP A 137 -6.05 -0.10 -0.77
CA ASP A 137 -5.05 -0.66 -1.67
C ASP A 137 -5.71 -1.10 -2.98
N PRO A 138 -5.33 -0.47 -4.11
CA PRO A 138 -5.85 -0.83 -5.42
C PRO A 138 -5.63 -2.30 -5.76
N SER A 139 -4.56 -2.94 -5.28
CA SER A 139 -4.25 -4.33 -5.62
C SER A 139 -5.35 -5.30 -5.19
N HIS A 140 -6.02 -5.00 -4.07
CA HIS A 140 -7.17 -5.76 -3.58
C HIS A 140 -8.48 -5.39 -4.27
N LEU A 141 -8.63 -4.13 -4.72
CA LEU A 141 -9.77 -3.68 -5.52
C LEU A 141 -9.83 -4.39 -6.88
N LEU A 142 -8.66 -4.55 -7.51
CA LEU A 142 -8.58 -5.08 -8.87
C LEU A 142 -8.88 -6.59 -8.94
N LYS A 143 -8.72 -7.33 -7.84
CA LYS A 143 -8.96 -8.78 -7.78
C LYS A 143 -10.44 -9.17 -7.79
N LYS A 144 -11.37 -8.29 -7.41
CA LYS A 144 -12.79 -8.66 -7.28
C LYS A 144 -13.61 -8.45 -8.54
N GLU A 145 -13.39 -7.38 -9.30
CA GLU A 145 -14.19 -7.11 -10.52
C GLU A 145 -13.36 -6.78 -11.77
N VAL A 146 -12.02 -6.72 -11.69
CA VAL A 146 -11.23 -5.93 -12.65
C VAL A 146 -9.91 -6.58 -13.08
N SER A 147 -9.75 -7.90 -13.04
CA SER A 147 -8.55 -8.54 -13.62
C SER A 147 -8.35 -8.10 -15.07
N HIS A 148 -9.44 -7.98 -15.84
CA HIS A 148 -9.40 -7.58 -17.24
C HIS A 148 -9.08 -6.09 -17.44
N THR A 149 -9.64 -5.18 -16.65
CA THR A 149 -9.34 -3.74 -16.80
C THR A 149 -8.01 -3.34 -16.13
N ALA A 150 -7.55 -4.05 -15.10
CA ALA A 150 -6.21 -3.88 -14.53
C ALA A 150 -5.15 -4.26 -15.56
N ILE A 151 -5.35 -5.40 -16.24
CA ILE A 151 -4.53 -5.84 -17.37
C ILE A 151 -4.65 -4.82 -18.50
N PHE A 152 -5.85 -4.34 -18.84
CA PHE A 152 -6.05 -3.30 -19.85
C PHE A 152 -5.25 -2.04 -19.52
N ILE A 153 -5.41 -1.45 -18.33
CA ILE A 153 -4.77 -0.20 -17.94
C ILE A 153 -3.26 -0.37 -17.91
N ASN A 154 -2.73 -1.44 -17.31
CA ASN A 154 -1.29 -1.72 -17.31
C ASN A 154 -0.73 -1.95 -18.72
N THR A 155 -1.50 -2.61 -19.59
CA THR A 155 -1.08 -2.86 -20.97
C THR A 155 -1.14 -1.59 -21.81
N PHE A 156 -2.16 -0.75 -21.61
CA PHE A 156 -2.35 0.51 -22.31
C PHE A 156 -1.36 1.56 -21.81
N ASP A 157 -1.04 1.60 -20.52
CA ASP A 157 -0.01 2.48 -19.97
C ASP A 157 1.38 2.09 -20.51
N LYS A 158 1.70 0.80 -20.57
CA LYS A 158 2.90 0.31 -21.28
C LYS A 158 2.91 0.67 -22.77
N LEU A 159 1.76 0.59 -23.43
CA LEU A 159 1.62 0.95 -24.85
C LEU A 159 1.79 2.46 -25.07
N PHE A 160 1.19 3.29 -24.20
CA PHE A 160 1.24 4.75 -24.25
C PHE A 160 2.63 5.27 -23.89
N ASN A 161 3.28 4.69 -22.87
CA ASN A 161 4.68 4.96 -22.54
C ASN A 161 5.62 4.60 -23.69
N ARG A 162 5.32 3.56 -24.48
CA ARG A 162 6.09 3.20 -25.69
C ARG A 162 5.91 4.23 -26.81
N PHE A 163 4.67 4.63 -27.10
CA PHE A 163 4.39 5.63 -28.13
C PHE A 163 4.96 7.01 -27.79
N ASN A 164 5.08 7.34 -26.50
CA ASN A 164 5.61 8.63 -26.04
C ASN A 164 7.10 8.58 -25.63
N SER A 165 7.79 7.46 -25.84
CA SER A 165 9.23 7.39 -25.55
C SER A 165 10.04 8.07 -26.65
N CYS A 166 10.54 9.28 -26.38
CA CYS A 166 11.52 9.98 -27.24
C CYS A 166 12.98 9.76 -26.81
N ARG A 167 13.25 8.85 -25.85
CA ARG A 167 14.59 8.66 -25.28
C ARG A 167 15.24 7.38 -25.81
N LEU A 168 16.35 7.55 -26.54
CA LEU A 168 17.27 6.48 -26.87
C LEU A 168 18.13 6.21 -25.63
N SER A 169 17.92 5.06 -24.99
CA SER A 169 18.64 4.47 -23.85
C SER A 169 18.02 4.65 -22.47
N SER A 170 17.41 3.56 -22.00
CA SER A 170 17.59 3.07 -20.64
C SER A 170 17.93 1.57 -20.72
N GLY A 171 18.65 1.06 -19.72
CA GLY A 171 19.19 -0.30 -19.69
C GLY A 171 18.17 -1.43 -19.54
N ALA A 172 16.86 -1.16 -19.70
CA ALA A 172 15.84 -2.18 -19.78
C ALA A 172 15.52 -2.45 -21.26
N GLN A 173 15.76 -3.68 -21.74
CA GLN A 173 15.22 -4.13 -23.02
C GLN A 173 13.71 -3.85 -23.00
N MET A 174 13.25 -2.87 -23.80
CA MET A 174 11.86 -2.42 -24.04
C MET A 174 11.50 -1.00 -23.59
N GLU A 175 12.48 -0.11 -23.39
CA GLU A 175 12.27 1.35 -23.23
C GLU A 175 12.80 2.19 -24.43
N TYR A 176 12.76 1.66 -25.65
CA TYR A 176 13.20 2.37 -26.87
C TYR A 176 12.02 2.89 -27.69
N ALA A 177 12.28 3.95 -28.48
CA ALA A 177 11.38 4.42 -29.53
C ALA A 177 11.17 3.33 -30.60
N LEU A 178 10.03 3.36 -31.29
CA LEU A 178 9.70 2.44 -32.39
C LEU A 178 10.81 2.43 -33.46
N SER A 179 11.53 1.32 -33.58
CA SER A 179 12.52 1.07 -34.65
C SER A 179 12.26 -0.28 -35.33
N GLU A 180 12.67 -0.43 -36.58
CA GLU A 180 12.46 -1.67 -37.36
C GLU A 180 13.14 -2.91 -36.75
N THR A 181 14.13 -2.73 -35.88
CA THR A 181 14.94 -3.80 -35.25
C THR A 181 14.50 -4.18 -33.84
N SER A 182 13.47 -3.53 -33.32
CA SER A 182 12.98 -3.74 -31.96
C SER A 182 11.93 -4.85 -31.88
N GLY A 183 11.84 -5.56 -30.74
CA GLY A 183 10.79 -6.56 -30.46
C GLY A 183 9.36 -5.99 -30.37
N HIS A 184 9.14 -4.76 -30.83
CA HIS A 184 7.85 -4.08 -30.84
C HIS A 184 6.86 -4.73 -31.82
N LEU A 185 7.33 -5.28 -32.94
CA LEU A 185 6.45 -5.94 -33.91
C LEU A 185 5.80 -7.20 -33.31
N GLU A 186 6.56 -8.05 -32.61
CA GLU A 186 6.02 -9.22 -31.92
C GLU A 186 5.03 -8.84 -30.81
N PHE A 187 5.31 -7.77 -30.07
CA PHE A 187 4.39 -7.28 -29.04
C PHE A 187 3.08 -6.77 -29.65
N LEU A 188 3.14 -5.95 -30.70
CA LEU A 188 1.96 -5.44 -31.40
C LEU A 188 1.15 -6.58 -32.03
N GLN A 189 1.82 -7.58 -32.61
CA GLN A 189 1.18 -8.79 -33.13
C GLN A 189 0.46 -9.59 -32.04
N LYS A 190 1.06 -9.72 -30.84
CA LYS A 190 0.40 -10.35 -29.68
C LYS A 190 -0.80 -9.53 -29.16
N MET A 191 -0.80 -8.22 -29.37
CA MET A 191 -1.86 -7.30 -28.94
C MET A 191 -3.04 -7.21 -29.93
N LEU A 192 -2.82 -7.46 -31.22
CA LEU A 192 -3.85 -7.37 -32.26
C LEU A 192 -5.11 -8.22 -31.99
N PRO A 193 -5.01 -9.50 -31.55
CA PRO A 193 -6.18 -10.31 -31.21
C PRO A 193 -6.97 -9.74 -30.02
N TRP A 194 -6.28 -9.14 -29.06
CA TRP A 194 -6.89 -8.53 -27.88
C TRP A 194 -7.60 -7.21 -28.22
N ILE A 195 -6.99 -6.34 -29.03
CA ILE A 195 -7.65 -5.09 -29.49
C ILE A 195 -8.94 -5.42 -30.24
N ARG A 196 -8.94 -6.49 -31.05
CA ARG A 196 -10.12 -6.95 -31.79
C ARG A 196 -11.22 -7.55 -30.91
N SER A 197 -10.88 -8.03 -29.71
CA SER A 197 -11.86 -8.60 -28.77
C SER A 197 -12.54 -7.53 -27.90
N VAL A 198 -11.93 -6.35 -27.78
CA VAL A 198 -12.52 -5.17 -27.13
C VAL A 198 -13.57 -4.54 -28.07
N LYS A 199 -14.75 -5.17 -28.17
CA LYS A 199 -15.93 -4.52 -28.77
C LYS A 199 -16.53 -3.55 -27.75
N SER A 200 -16.83 -2.32 -28.16
CA SER A 200 -17.66 -1.42 -27.35
C SER A 200 -19.04 -2.06 -27.19
N LYS A 201 -19.47 -2.31 -25.94
CA LYS A 201 -20.92 -2.35 -25.67
C LYS A 201 -21.40 -0.91 -25.79
N GLY A 202 -21.83 -0.53 -26.99
CA GLY A 202 -22.59 0.69 -27.19
C GLY A 202 -23.92 0.56 -26.45
N ASN A 203 -24.19 1.53 -25.58
CA ASN A 203 -25.56 1.94 -25.30
C ASN A 203 -26.06 2.78 -26.48
#